data_AF-A0AAE4VC45-F1
#
_entry.id   AF-A0AAE4VC45-F1
#
_cell.length_a   1.000
_cell.length_b   1.000
_cell.length_c   1.000
_cell.angle_alpha   90.00
_cell.angle_beta   90.00
_cell.angle_gamma   90.00
#
_symmetry.space_group_name_H-M   'P 1'
#
loop_
_entity.id
_entity.type
_entity.pdbx_description
1 polymer ?
#
loop_
_entity_poly.entity_id
_entity_poly.type
_entity_poly.pdbx_seq_one_letter_code
_entity_poly.pdbx_strand_id
1 'polypeptide(L)'
;MAKPNTAVKAVPDSDDEAPEDLNAAVVTLEWKDQTFTLPKRRGRWPTRAAREFARENYLEAIIALIGEEAYQRLEELCPVVDDMNEFADYAGATINRECIA
;
A
#
# COMPACT_ATOMS: atom_id res chain seq x y z
N MET A 1 29.90 -52.61 -12.51
CA MET A 1 29.46 -51.24 -12.82
C MET A 1 28.55 -50.76 -11.70
N ALA A 2 28.98 -49.78 -10.90
CA ALA A 2 28.13 -49.03 -9.97
C ALA A 2 28.66 -47.60 -9.92
N LYS A 3 27.78 -46.63 -10.17
CA LYS A 3 28.07 -45.20 -10.40
C LYS A 3 28.26 -44.45 -9.06
N PRO A 4 28.97 -43.30 -9.06
CA PRO A 4 29.46 -42.65 -7.85
C PRO A 4 28.36 -41.90 -7.07
N ASN A 5 28.49 -41.87 -5.74
CA ASN A 5 27.69 -41.04 -4.85
C ASN A 5 28.18 -39.59 -4.95
N THR A 6 27.47 -38.77 -5.73
CA THR A 6 27.62 -37.32 -5.70
C THR A 6 27.00 -36.80 -4.41
N ALA A 7 27.83 -36.31 -3.49
CA ALA A 7 27.38 -35.53 -2.35
C ALA A 7 26.75 -34.23 -2.86
N VAL A 8 25.41 -34.18 -2.86
CA VAL A 8 24.66 -32.95 -3.09
C VAL A 8 24.85 -32.09 -1.84
N LYS A 9 25.65 -31.03 -1.94
CA LYS A 9 25.62 -29.94 -0.97
C LYS A 9 24.23 -29.33 -1.03
N ALA A 10 23.46 -29.46 0.05
CA ALA A 10 22.28 -28.64 0.26
C ALA A 10 22.74 -27.18 0.36
N VAL A 11 22.32 -26.37 -0.61
CA VAL A 11 22.33 -24.92 -0.49
C VAL A 11 21.05 -24.58 0.27
N PRO A 12 21.08 -23.97 1.46
CA PRO A 12 19.87 -23.41 2.05
C PRO A 12 19.54 -22.14 1.26
N ASP A 13 18.69 -22.30 0.25
CA ASP A 13 17.90 -21.23 -0.32
C ASP A 13 16.69 -21.09 0.61
N SER A 14 16.82 -20.27 1.63
CA SER A 14 15.75 -19.98 2.58
C SER A 14 15.88 -18.53 2.98
N ASP A 15 15.44 -17.65 2.09
CA ASP A 15 14.74 -16.43 2.48
C ASP A 15 13.50 -16.86 3.29
N ASP A 16 13.74 -17.18 4.56
CA ASP A 16 12.70 -17.36 5.58
C ASP A 16 12.21 -15.97 5.97
N GLU A 17 11.55 -15.28 5.03
CA GLU A 17 10.69 -14.16 5.40
C GLU A 17 9.52 -14.74 6.18
N ALA A 18 9.50 -14.46 7.48
CA ALA A 18 8.36 -14.75 8.32
C ALA A 18 7.08 -14.25 7.62
N PRO A 19 5.97 -15.01 7.65
CA PRO A 19 4.75 -14.62 6.95
C PRO A 19 4.33 -13.21 7.37
N GLU A 20 4.19 -12.31 6.40
CA GLU A 20 3.79 -10.91 6.63
C GLU A 20 2.50 -10.89 7.46
N ASP A 21 2.50 -10.22 8.62
CA ASP A 21 1.27 -9.97 9.37
C ASP A 21 0.43 -8.95 8.61
N LEU A 22 -0.47 -9.45 7.77
CA LEU A 22 -1.37 -8.65 6.94
C LEU A 22 -2.27 -7.70 7.73
N ASN A 23 -2.41 -7.88 9.05
CA ASN A 23 -3.15 -6.93 9.89
C ASN A 23 -2.33 -5.70 10.27
N ALA A 24 -1.01 -5.85 10.35
CA ALA A 24 -0.05 -4.78 10.61
C ALA A 24 0.58 -4.22 9.33
N ALA A 25 0.46 -4.95 8.21
CA ALA A 25 0.98 -4.56 6.92
C ALA A 25 0.40 -3.23 6.42
N VAL A 26 1.29 -2.37 5.94
CA VAL A 26 0.98 -1.06 5.36
C VAL A 26 1.47 -0.98 3.93
N VAL A 27 0.78 -0.16 3.14
CA VAL A 27 1.25 0.30 1.83
C VAL A 27 1.75 1.72 2.01
N THR A 28 2.88 2.00 1.38
CA THR A 28 3.54 3.29 1.42
C THR A 28 3.28 4.02 0.10
N LEU A 29 2.80 5.26 0.17
CA LEU A 29 2.71 6.17 -0.97
C LEU A 29 3.80 7.22 -0.82
N GLU A 30 4.70 7.30 -1.80
CA GLU A 30 5.70 8.36 -1.89
C GLU A 30 5.21 9.42 -2.86
N TRP A 31 5.14 10.68 -2.43
CA TRP A 31 4.65 11.80 -3.23
C TRP A 31 5.33 13.10 -2.86
N LYS A 32 5.94 13.79 -3.84
CA LYS A 32 6.64 15.08 -3.65
C LYS A 32 7.52 15.10 -2.39
N ASP A 33 8.40 14.11 -2.26
CA ASP A 33 9.33 13.89 -1.12
C ASP A 33 8.66 13.67 0.26
N GLN A 34 7.36 13.38 0.28
CA GLN A 34 6.60 12.99 1.47
C GLN A 34 6.13 11.55 1.38
N THR A 35 5.95 10.96 2.56
CA THR A 35 5.50 9.57 2.69
C THR A 35 4.17 9.51 3.42
N PHE A 36 3.24 8.77 2.83
CA PHE A 36 1.93 8.46 3.40
C PHE A 36 1.80 6.95 3.57
N THR A 37 1.16 6.51 4.64
CA THR A 37 0.96 5.09 4.93
C THR A 37 -0.52 4.78 5.05
N LEU A 38 -0.94 3.66 4.47
CA LEU A 38 -2.30 3.16 4.56
C LEU A 38 -2.34 1.66 4.87
N PRO A 39 -3.36 1.13 5.57
CA PRO A 39 -3.45 -0.30 5.83
C PRO A 39 -3.57 -1.09 4.53
N LYS A 40 -2.74 -2.14 4.37
CA LYS A 40 -2.73 -2.98 3.16
C LYS A 40 -4.01 -3.78 2.97
N ARG A 41 -4.60 -4.28 4.07
CA ARG A 41 -5.86 -5.03 4.02
C ARG A 41 -7.06 -4.09 4.06
N ARG A 42 -7.94 -4.18 3.05
CA ARG A 42 -9.18 -3.39 2.95
C ARG A 42 -10.11 -3.62 4.13
N GLY A 43 -10.15 -4.83 4.68
CA GLY A 43 -10.87 -5.12 5.93
C GLY A 43 -10.31 -4.41 7.19
N ARG A 44 -9.22 -3.64 7.09
CA ARG A 44 -8.67 -2.79 8.16
C ARG A 44 -8.84 -1.30 7.88
N TRP A 45 -9.45 -0.93 6.75
CA TRP A 45 -9.67 0.48 6.42
C TRP A 45 -10.69 1.11 7.37
N PRO A 46 -10.56 2.42 7.64
CA PRO A 46 -11.63 3.17 8.32
C PRO A 46 -12.95 3.01 7.58
N THR A 47 -14.05 2.85 8.31
CA THR A 47 -15.40 2.68 7.74
C THR A 47 -15.76 3.82 6.77
N ARG A 48 -15.32 5.04 7.06
CA ARG A 48 -15.51 6.20 6.18
C ARG A 48 -14.84 5.96 4.82
N ALA A 49 -13.56 5.58 4.81
CA ALA A 49 -12.83 5.31 3.57
C ALA A 49 -13.51 4.21 2.75
N ALA A 50 -13.86 3.08 3.38
CA ALA A 50 -14.56 1.99 2.70
C ALA A 50 -15.90 2.43 2.08
N ARG A 51 -16.67 3.27 2.79
CA ARG A 51 -17.95 3.80 2.31
C ARG A 51 -17.78 4.74 1.11
N GLU A 52 -16.79 5.63 1.14
CA GLU A 52 -16.55 6.55 0.03
C GLU A 52 -16.00 5.83 -1.21
N PHE A 53 -15.15 4.81 -1.04
CA PHE A 53 -14.75 3.92 -2.15
C PHE A 53 -15.95 3.22 -2.79
N ALA A 54 -16.89 2.71 -1.99
CA ALA A 54 -18.11 2.09 -2.50
C ALA A 54 -19.05 3.07 -3.24
N ARG A 55 -18.87 4.38 -3.05
CA ARG A 55 -19.61 5.45 -3.72
C ARG A 55 -18.86 6.07 -4.90
N GLU A 56 -17.69 5.52 -5.24
CA GLU A 56 -16.81 6.03 -6.29
C GLU A 56 -16.28 7.45 -5.99
N ASN A 57 -16.33 7.87 -4.72
CA ASN A 57 -15.76 9.13 -4.23
C ASN A 57 -14.28 8.92 -3.87
N TYR A 58 -13.44 8.62 -4.86
CA TYR A 58 -12.06 8.15 -4.65
C TYR A 58 -11.20 9.11 -3.83
N LEU A 59 -11.25 10.41 -4.12
CA LEU A 59 -10.47 11.41 -3.39
C LEU A 59 -10.83 11.44 -1.90
N GLU A 60 -12.12 11.55 -1.57
CA GLU A 60 -12.60 11.50 -0.18
C GLU A 60 -12.26 10.19 0.52
N ALA A 61 -12.26 9.09 -0.22
CA ALA A 61 -11.90 7.78 0.31
C ALA A 61 -10.41 7.72 0.66
N ILE A 62 -9.54 8.25 -0.18
CA ILE A 62 -8.09 8.35 0.05
C ILE A 62 -7.79 9.30 1.22
N ILE A 63 -8.45 10.46 1.28
CA ILE A 63 -8.33 11.41 2.40
C ILE A 63 -8.69 10.73 3.73
N ALA A 64 -9.82 10.02 3.76
CA ALA A 64 -10.24 9.28 4.95
C ALA A 64 -9.30 8.13 5.31
N LEU A 65 -8.51 7.62 4.35
CA LEU A 65 -7.57 6.52 4.53
C LEU A 65 -6.22 6.99 5.08
N ILE A 66 -5.69 8.11 4.57
CA ILE A 66 -4.43 8.69 5.04
C ILE A 66 -4.61 9.46 6.37
N GLY A 67 -5.82 9.95 6.64
CA GLY A 67 -6.17 10.69 7.84
C GLY A 67 -5.93 12.19 7.75
N GLU A 68 -6.49 12.94 8.71
CA GLU A 68 -6.55 14.41 8.70
C GLU A 68 -5.16 15.08 8.66
N GLU A 69 -4.22 14.65 9.50
CA GLU A 69 -2.88 15.25 9.58
C GLU A 69 -2.07 15.03 8.29
N ALA A 70 -2.23 13.85 7.68
CA ALA A 70 -1.64 13.57 6.37
C ALA A 70 -2.29 14.41 5.27
N TYR A 71 -3.61 14.56 5.32
CA TYR A 71 -4.34 15.38 4.37
C TYR A 71 -3.90 16.85 4.40
N GLN A 72 -3.72 17.45 5.58
CA GLN A 72 -3.23 18.83 5.69
C GLN A 72 -1.86 19.02 5.02
N ARG A 73 -0.94 18.06 5.21
CA ARG A 73 0.36 18.08 4.51
C ARG A 73 0.20 17.91 3.00
N LEU A 74 -0.75 17.08 2.56
CA LEU A 74 -1.03 16.89 1.15
C LEU A 74 -1.60 18.18 0.51
N GLU A 75 -2.46 18.92 1.21
CA GLU A 75 -2.98 20.21 0.73
C GLU A 75 -1.86 21.24 0.50
N GLU A 76 -0.82 21.24 1.34
CA GLU A 76 0.36 22.09 1.14
C GLU A 76 1.18 21.68 -0.11
N LEU A 77 1.25 20.39 -0.41
CA LEU A 77 1.94 19.85 -1.59
C LEU A 77 1.12 19.97 -2.88
N CYS A 78 -0.20 20.05 -2.74
CA CYS A 78 -1.17 20.09 -3.84
C CYS A 78 -2.03 21.36 -3.75
N PRO A 79 -1.44 22.54 -4.05
CA PRO A 79 -2.10 23.83 -3.85
C PRO A 79 -3.27 24.08 -4.80
N VAL A 80 -3.43 23.26 -5.85
CA VAL A 80 -4.55 23.36 -6.79
C VAL A 80 -5.20 21.99 -7.02
N VAL A 81 -6.44 22.02 -7.51
CA VAL A 81 -7.26 20.82 -7.75
C VAL A 81 -6.57 19.83 -8.70
N ASP A 82 -5.83 20.32 -9.70
CA ASP A 82 -5.12 19.45 -10.64
C ASP A 82 -4.04 18.60 -9.95
N ASP A 83 -3.26 19.18 -9.03
CA ASP A 83 -2.28 18.45 -8.23
C ASP A 83 -2.95 17.38 -7.35
N MET A 84 -4.11 17.71 -6.79
CA MET A 84 -4.87 16.79 -5.93
C MET A 84 -5.43 15.62 -6.73
N ASN A 85 -5.91 15.87 -7.95
CA ASN A 85 -6.37 14.82 -8.87
C ASN A 85 -5.21 13.92 -9.30
N GLU A 86 -4.04 14.48 -9.60
CA GLU A 86 -2.85 13.70 -9.97
C GLU A 86 -2.41 12.78 -8.82
N PHE A 87 -2.42 13.29 -7.58
CA PHE A 87 -2.19 12.46 -6.40
C PHE A 87 -3.24 11.35 -6.26
N ALA A 88 -4.52 11.67 -6.45
CA ALA A 88 -5.60 10.69 -6.33
C ALA A 88 -5.48 9.56 -7.36
N ASP A 89 -5.10 9.88 -8.59
CA ASP A 89 -4.83 8.89 -9.64
C ASP A 89 -3.64 7.99 -9.28
N TYR A 90 -2.53 8.59 -8.84
CA TYR A 90 -1.34 7.87 -8.38
C TYR A 90 -1.65 6.94 -7.19
N ALA A 91 -2.30 7.47 -6.17
CA ALA A 91 -2.67 6.74 -4.96
C ALA A 91 -3.67 5.62 -5.30
N GLY A 92 -4.66 5.90 -6.15
CA GLY A 92 -5.63 4.92 -6.63
C GLY A 92 -4.98 3.76 -7.38
N ALA A 93 -4.03 4.04 -8.27
CA ALA A 93 -3.25 3.00 -8.96
C ALA A 93 -2.46 2.14 -7.98
N THR A 94 -1.80 2.75 -7.00
CA THR A 94 -1.03 2.03 -5.97
C THR A 94 -1.93 1.17 -5.08
N ILE A 95 -3.07 1.70 -4.64
CA ILE A 95 -4.06 0.98 -3.84
C ILE A 95 -4.63 -0.23 -4.60
N ASN A 96 -4.87 -0.09 -5.90
CA ASN A 96 -5.36 -1.20 -6.72
C ASN A 96 -4.33 -2.30 -6.90
N ARG A 97 -3.04 -1.94 -6.94
CA ARG A 97 -1.93 -2.89 -7.09
C ARG A 97 -1.57 -3.59 -5.78
N GLU A 98 -1.49 -2.86 -4.68
CA GLU A 98 -0.88 -3.31 -3.42
C GLU A 98 -1.91 -3.74 -2.36
N CYS A 99 -3.11 -3.14 -2.34
CA CYS A 99 -4.09 -3.42 -1.30
C CYS A 99 -4.94 -4.65 -1.64
N ILE A 100 -5.13 -5.49 -0.64
CA ILE A 100 -5.83 -6.77 -0.75
C ILE A 100 -7.16 -6.73 0.02
N ALA A 101 -8.11 -7.59 -0.37
CA ALA A 101 -9.41 -7.72 0.29
C ALA A 101 -9.27 -8.12 1.77
#